data_AF-A0A4Q1C3F6-F1
#
_entry.id   AF-A0A4Q1C3F6-F1
#
_cell.length_a   1.000
_cell.length_b   1.000
_cell.length_c   1.000
_cell.angle_alpha   90.00
_cell.angle_beta   90.00
_cell.angle_gamma   90.00
#
_symmetry.space_group_name_H-M   'P 1'
#
loop_
_entity.id
_entity.type
_entity.pdbx_description
1 polymer ?
#
loop_
_entity_poly.entity_id
_entity_poly.type
_entity_poly.pdbx_seq_one_letter_code
_entity_poly.pdbx_strand_id
1 'polypeptide(L)'
;FTNQGSLTHSANNSHGQIYAPTFTNEGSITALNTAGYTLTLGQNTQTFTNAVGGTITANGTNTYVDLQGVDNNGTLVATNNGHLRFAGTFTTADLGTVQLSSGGRALIYSGGTLDNTAATLNAVTGGTFELYGGTITGGTINALGFTSSGGTVNNATFNGSVSLAASASANLGGTILFDTTTATFGLNSDLTLNAGAAVTFNAASTGSGDLSLVSSGAGASFTNQGSLTHSANNSHGQIYAPTFTNEGSITALNTAGYTLLTLGAAGQTFTNTASGLVLVNNAIIALNAGSSLNFGTIQVQSGTLNAGSGLSNEAGGIFKGAGTVSGDLTLDGGTLAPGNSIGTLTFTNSDFNVTTASTLEIELSGATADALVFQNPTSAVNLGSGLLALSLQLLSAPSIGNTYGIISIASGGSGITGTFAGLPSSGSTFISNFSGTDYIFSVTYLTNNVNLLAVAAVPEPSTYALLTGGLGLLGLRRLRRRRS
;
A
#
# COMPACT_ATOMS: atom_id res chain seq x y z
N PHE A 1 -42.47 30.54 -14.60
CA PHE A 1 -42.61 29.86 -15.90
C PHE A 1 -42.86 28.39 -15.64
N THR A 2 -43.95 27.85 -16.16
CA THR A 2 -44.27 26.42 -16.02
C THR A 2 -44.33 25.81 -17.42
N ASN A 3 -43.46 24.83 -17.71
CA ASN A 3 -43.53 24.06 -18.94
C ASN A 3 -44.44 22.84 -18.73
N GLN A 4 -45.61 22.82 -19.38
CA GLN A 4 -46.48 21.63 -19.45
C GLN A 4 -46.38 20.90 -20.80
N GLY A 5 -45.61 21.45 -21.75
CA GLY A 5 -45.52 20.96 -23.12
C GLY A 5 -44.15 20.34 -23.43
N SER A 6 -43.82 20.29 -24.73
CA SER A 6 -42.52 19.81 -25.20
C SER A 6 -41.67 20.96 -25.72
N LEU A 7 -40.48 21.13 -25.13
CA LEU A 7 -39.47 22.08 -25.56
C LEU A 7 -38.26 21.31 -26.10
N THR A 8 -37.85 21.63 -27.32
CA THR A 8 -36.69 21.01 -27.95
C THR A 8 -35.67 22.06 -28.37
N HIS A 9 -34.43 21.91 -27.91
CA HIS A 9 -33.28 22.64 -28.41
C HIS A 9 -32.55 21.79 -29.46
N SER A 10 -32.58 22.23 -30.72
CA SER A 10 -32.03 21.49 -31.88
C SER A 10 -31.23 22.36 -32.84
N ALA A 11 -30.95 23.62 -32.49
CA ALA A 11 -30.19 24.53 -33.34
C ALA A 11 -28.72 24.11 -33.42
N ASN A 12 -28.07 24.39 -34.56
CA ASN A 12 -26.65 24.11 -34.79
C ASN A 12 -25.72 25.30 -34.38
N ASN A 13 -24.45 25.03 -34.07
CA ASN A 13 -23.54 25.60 -33.04
C ASN A 13 -24.10 26.74 -32.17
N SER A 14 -24.87 26.43 -31.11
CA SER A 14 -25.65 27.39 -30.34
C SER A 14 -25.69 27.12 -28.84
N HIS A 15 -25.96 28.18 -28.08
CA HIS A 15 -26.25 28.11 -26.65
C HIS A 15 -27.72 28.52 -26.43
N GLY A 16 -28.51 27.62 -25.86
CA GLY A 16 -29.87 27.89 -25.44
C GLY A 16 -29.92 28.13 -23.93
N GLN A 17 -30.77 29.04 -23.47
CA GLN A 17 -31.00 29.25 -22.03
C GLN A 17 -32.50 29.32 -21.74
N ILE A 18 -32.93 28.57 -20.74
CA ILE A 18 -34.27 28.66 -20.15
C ILE A 18 -34.09 29.04 -18.69
N TYR A 19 -34.56 30.23 -18.33
CA TYR A 19 -34.53 30.68 -16.95
C TYR A 19 -35.77 31.52 -16.62
N ALA A 20 -36.21 31.42 -15.38
CA ALA A 20 -37.14 32.33 -14.74
C ALA A 20 -36.89 32.30 -13.22
N PRO A 21 -37.28 33.33 -12.45
CA PRO A 21 -37.16 33.31 -10.99
C PRO A 21 -37.86 32.11 -10.35
N THR A 22 -39.01 31.73 -10.90
CA THR A 22 -39.66 30.45 -10.63
C THR A 22 -39.77 29.68 -11.93
N PHE A 23 -39.15 28.51 -12.00
CA PHE A 23 -39.22 27.63 -13.16
C PHE A 23 -39.60 26.22 -12.71
N THR A 24 -40.69 25.70 -13.27
CA THR A 24 -41.15 24.33 -13.07
C THR A 24 -41.33 23.64 -14.41
N ASN A 25 -40.75 22.45 -14.57
CA ASN A 25 -40.97 21.58 -15.71
C ASN A 25 -41.91 20.43 -15.34
N GLU A 26 -43.10 20.40 -15.93
CA GLU A 26 -44.09 19.31 -15.83
C GLU A 26 -44.17 18.50 -17.13
N GLY A 27 -43.65 19.04 -18.23
CA GLY A 27 -43.58 18.40 -19.54
C GLY A 27 -42.19 17.85 -19.89
N SER A 28 -41.82 17.90 -21.18
CA SER A 28 -40.52 17.40 -21.66
C SER A 28 -39.62 18.54 -22.13
N ILE A 29 -38.35 18.51 -21.74
CA ILE A 29 -37.29 19.37 -22.29
C ILE A 29 -36.22 18.47 -22.89
N THR A 30 -35.88 18.67 -24.15
CA THR A 30 -34.86 17.86 -24.83
C THR A 30 -33.84 18.75 -25.51
N ALA A 31 -32.55 18.55 -25.20
CA ALA A 31 -31.47 18.97 -26.07
C ALA A 31 -31.14 17.80 -27.00
N LEU A 32 -31.20 18.03 -28.32
CA LEU A 32 -31.02 17.01 -29.35
C LEU A 32 -30.05 17.51 -30.40
N ASN A 33 -28.83 16.96 -30.48
CA ASN A 33 -27.92 17.20 -31.61
C ASN A 33 -26.65 16.33 -31.65
N THR A 34 -25.89 16.41 -32.74
CA THR A 34 -24.62 15.72 -32.98
C THR A 34 -23.39 16.65 -33.02
N ALA A 35 -23.53 17.97 -32.83
CA ALA A 35 -22.47 18.94 -33.15
C ALA A 35 -22.25 20.11 -32.13
N GLY A 36 -22.08 19.85 -30.83
CA GLY A 36 -21.50 20.83 -29.88
C GLY A 36 -22.42 21.95 -29.34
N TYR A 37 -23.27 21.62 -28.36
CA TYR A 37 -24.28 22.54 -27.81
C TYR A 37 -24.45 22.47 -26.32
N THR A 38 -24.85 23.59 -25.74
CA THR A 38 -25.28 23.66 -24.35
C THR A 38 -26.69 24.23 -24.27
N LEU A 39 -27.60 23.50 -23.65
CA LEU A 39 -28.87 24.04 -23.14
C LEU A 39 -28.73 24.26 -21.63
N THR A 40 -28.72 25.52 -21.20
CA THR A 40 -28.67 25.87 -19.78
C THR A 40 -30.08 26.04 -19.22
N LEU A 41 -30.33 25.36 -18.10
CA LEU A 41 -31.59 25.40 -17.37
C LEU A 41 -31.34 26.01 -15.98
N GLY A 42 -32.12 27.04 -15.66
CA GLY A 42 -32.02 27.75 -14.38
C GLY A 42 -30.88 28.78 -14.33
N GLN A 43 -30.54 29.18 -13.11
CA GLN A 43 -29.46 30.13 -12.80
C GLN A 43 -28.80 29.73 -11.48
N ASN A 44 -27.50 29.99 -11.33
CA ASN A 44 -26.66 29.46 -10.25
C ASN A 44 -27.13 29.79 -8.82
N THR A 45 -28.04 30.75 -8.64
CA THR A 45 -28.54 31.22 -7.35
C THR A 45 -29.96 30.75 -7.02
N GLN A 46 -30.63 30.04 -7.93
CA GLN A 46 -32.03 29.63 -7.78
C GLN A 46 -32.25 28.22 -8.28
N THR A 47 -32.82 27.37 -7.44
CA THR A 47 -33.24 26.02 -7.80
C THR A 47 -34.51 26.07 -8.64
N PHE A 48 -34.53 25.36 -9.78
CA PHE A 48 -35.75 25.11 -10.54
C PHE A 48 -36.26 23.68 -10.29
N THR A 49 -37.56 23.45 -10.45
CA THR A 49 -38.16 22.14 -10.19
C THR A 49 -38.37 21.37 -11.50
N ASN A 50 -37.90 20.14 -11.58
CA ASN A 50 -38.41 19.16 -12.55
C ASN A 50 -39.47 18.31 -11.82
N ALA A 51 -40.75 18.64 -12.03
CA ALA A 51 -41.85 18.06 -11.28
C ALA A 51 -42.09 16.58 -11.62
N VAL A 52 -42.93 15.92 -10.83
CA VAL A 52 -43.36 14.54 -11.09
C VAL A 52 -43.97 14.44 -12.50
N GLY A 53 -43.46 13.50 -13.31
CA GLY A 53 -43.84 13.33 -14.73
C GLY A 53 -43.04 14.20 -15.71
N GLY A 54 -42.32 15.22 -15.21
CA GLY A 54 -41.41 16.05 -15.99
C GLY A 54 -40.16 15.28 -16.43
N THR A 55 -39.72 15.51 -17.67
CA THR A 55 -38.52 14.88 -18.25
C THR A 55 -37.56 15.90 -18.81
N ILE A 56 -36.26 15.74 -18.54
CA ILE A 56 -35.18 16.55 -19.12
C ILE A 56 -34.17 15.60 -19.75
N THR A 57 -33.91 15.76 -21.05
CA THR A 57 -33.09 14.82 -21.83
C THR A 57 -31.92 15.52 -22.53
N ALA A 58 -30.71 15.00 -22.34
CA ALA A 58 -29.54 15.26 -23.19
C ALA A 58 -29.35 14.09 -24.17
N ASN A 59 -29.59 14.32 -25.46
CA ASN A 59 -29.58 13.28 -26.49
C ASN A 59 -28.62 13.63 -27.64
N GLY A 60 -27.49 12.92 -27.71
CA GLY A 60 -26.57 12.97 -28.84
C GLY A 60 -25.15 13.44 -28.48
N THR A 61 -24.20 13.11 -29.35
CA THR A 61 -22.77 13.42 -29.16
C THR A 61 -22.53 14.92 -29.06
N ASN A 62 -21.74 15.34 -28.07
CA ASN A 62 -21.45 16.75 -27.77
C ASN A 62 -22.72 17.58 -27.46
N THR A 63 -23.76 16.95 -26.94
CA THR A 63 -24.96 17.63 -26.44
C THR A 63 -24.91 17.71 -24.92
N TYR A 64 -24.95 18.93 -24.39
CA TYR A 64 -24.88 19.20 -22.96
C TYR A 64 -26.17 19.87 -22.48
N VAL A 65 -26.69 19.41 -21.33
CA VAL A 65 -27.72 20.12 -20.57
C VAL A 65 -27.12 20.56 -19.25
N ASP A 66 -27.03 21.88 -19.03
CA ASP A 66 -26.45 22.46 -17.82
C ASP A 66 -27.55 22.78 -16.83
N LEU A 67 -27.51 22.08 -15.70
CA LEU A 67 -28.44 22.22 -14.60
C LEU A 67 -27.79 23.15 -13.58
N GLN A 68 -28.19 24.42 -13.58
CA GLN A 68 -27.61 25.46 -12.70
C GLN A 68 -28.23 25.46 -11.28
N GLY A 69 -28.83 24.33 -10.87
CA GLY A 69 -29.59 24.15 -9.64
C GLY A 69 -30.97 23.55 -9.96
N VAL A 70 -31.17 22.28 -9.61
CA VAL A 70 -32.39 21.52 -9.93
C VAL A 70 -32.92 20.86 -8.66
N ASP A 71 -34.23 20.80 -8.48
CA ASP A 71 -34.95 19.89 -7.58
C ASP A 71 -35.72 18.92 -8.48
N ASN A 72 -35.22 17.68 -8.59
CA ASN A 72 -35.73 16.70 -9.53
C ASN A 72 -36.68 15.70 -8.84
N ASN A 73 -37.98 15.91 -9.03
CA ASN A 73 -39.03 14.94 -8.69
C ASN A 73 -39.47 14.11 -9.91
N GLY A 74 -38.97 14.43 -11.10
CA GLY A 74 -39.19 13.72 -12.36
C GLY A 74 -38.00 12.85 -12.78
N THR A 75 -37.72 12.83 -14.09
CA THR A 75 -36.61 12.03 -14.67
C THR A 75 -35.64 12.90 -15.48
N LEU A 76 -34.35 12.79 -15.18
CA LEU A 76 -33.27 13.30 -16.01
C LEU A 76 -32.66 12.16 -16.83
N VAL A 77 -32.46 12.37 -18.13
CA VAL A 77 -31.97 11.35 -19.05
C VAL A 77 -30.75 11.85 -19.82
N ALA A 78 -29.70 11.03 -19.88
CA ALA A 78 -28.58 11.22 -20.78
C ALA A 78 -28.46 10.01 -21.71
N THR A 79 -28.48 10.24 -23.02
CA THR A 79 -28.44 9.16 -24.01
C THR A 79 -27.65 9.54 -25.27
N ASN A 80 -27.21 8.53 -26.02
CA ASN A 80 -26.46 8.68 -27.27
C ASN A 80 -25.25 9.61 -27.15
N ASN A 81 -24.45 9.46 -26.08
CA ASN A 81 -23.33 10.34 -25.70
C ASN A 81 -23.71 11.77 -25.31
N GLY A 82 -24.98 12.03 -24.96
CA GLY A 82 -25.40 13.29 -24.35
C GLY A 82 -24.99 13.36 -22.87
N HIS A 83 -24.70 14.55 -22.35
CA HIS A 83 -24.29 14.73 -20.96
C HIS A 83 -25.24 15.66 -20.20
N LEU A 84 -25.60 15.24 -18.99
CA LEU A 84 -26.18 16.11 -17.97
C LEU A 84 -25.02 16.70 -17.15
N ARG A 85 -24.94 18.04 -17.07
CA ARG A 85 -23.91 18.76 -16.30
C ARG A 85 -24.56 19.47 -15.12
N PHE A 86 -24.29 18.99 -13.93
CA PHE A 86 -24.76 19.60 -12.69
C PHE A 86 -23.77 20.71 -12.30
N ALA A 87 -24.12 21.95 -12.60
CA ALA A 87 -23.22 23.11 -12.55
C ALA A 87 -23.58 24.14 -11.45
N GLY A 88 -24.75 23.98 -10.80
CA GLY A 88 -25.16 24.78 -9.64
C GLY A 88 -24.90 24.10 -8.29
N THR A 89 -25.58 24.57 -7.25
CA THR A 89 -25.61 23.87 -5.95
C THR A 89 -26.84 22.97 -5.88
N PHE A 90 -26.68 21.76 -5.36
CA PHE A 90 -27.74 20.77 -5.21
C PHE A 90 -27.41 19.82 -4.05
N THR A 91 -28.44 19.24 -3.46
CA THR A 91 -28.32 18.18 -2.45
C THR A 91 -28.45 16.80 -3.09
N THR A 92 -28.14 15.73 -2.37
CA THR A 92 -28.38 14.37 -2.88
C THR A 92 -29.87 14.09 -3.12
N ALA A 93 -30.78 14.71 -2.37
CA ALA A 93 -32.22 14.57 -2.58
C ALA A 93 -32.69 15.22 -3.89
N ASP A 94 -32.09 16.35 -4.24
CA ASP A 94 -32.38 17.13 -5.45
C ASP A 94 -32.07 16.39 -6.76
N LEU A 95 -31.20 15.37 -6.71
CA LEU A 95 -30.80 14.60 -7.90
C LEU A 95 -31.94 13.74 -8.46
N GLY A 96 -32.82 13.22 -7.59
CA GLY A 96 -33.96 12.39 -7.97
C GLY A 96 -33.60 11.21 -8.88
N THR A 97 -34.43 10.96 -9.90
CA THR A 97 -34.19 9.90 -10.88
C THR A 97 -33.30 10.39 -12.02
N VAL A 98 -32.13 9.75 -12.18
CA VAL A 98 -31.22 9.96 -13.31
C VAL A 98 -31.02 8.63 -14.06
N GLN A 99 -31.11 8.68 -15.40
CA GLN A 99 -30.98 7.52 -16.28
C GLN A 99 -29.94 7.77 -17.38
N LEU A 100 -28.97 6.86 -17.49
CA LEU A 100 -27.90 6.88 -18.47
C LEU A 100 -28.05 5.70 -19.43
N SER A 101 -27.84 5.94 -20.73
CA SER A 101 -27.88 4.89 -21.76
C SER A 101 -27.00 5.28 -22.95
N SER A 102 -26.57 4.32 -23.76
CA SER A 102 -25.87 4.57 -25.04
C SER A 102 -24.73 5.62 -24.94
N GLY A 103 -23.86 5.50 -23.93
CA GLY A 103 -22.74 6.41 -23.69
C GLY A 103 -23.09 7.75 -23.01
N GLY A 104 -24.34 7.95 -22.59
CA GLY A 104 -24.76 9.13 -21.84
C GLY A 104 -24.08 9.24 -20.47
N ARG A 105 -23.88 10.47 -19.98
CA ARG A 105 -23.11 10.76 -18.76
C ARG A 105 -23.84 11.75 -17.84
N ALA A 106 -23.61 11.61 -16.52
CA ALA A 106 -24.04 12.56 -15.49
C ALA A 106 -22.81 13.12 -14.78
N LEU A 107 -22.55 14.42 -14.92
CA LEU A 107 -21.31 15.07 -14.54
C LEU A 107 -21.55 16.07 -13.42
N ILE A 108 -20.87 15.91 -12.28
CA ILE A 108 -20.74 16.97 -11.28
C ILE A 108 -19.70 17.95 -11.84
N TYR A 109 -20.21 18.97 -12.53
CA TYR A 109 -19.43 19.82 -13.43
C TYR A 109 -18.70 20.93 -12.69
N SER A 110 -17.69 21.53 -13.32
CA SER A 110 -16.97 22.68 -12.79
C SER A 110 -17.93 23.82 -12.43
N GLY A 111 -17.82 24.32 -11.20
CA GLY A 111 -18.76 25.27 -10.58
C GLY A 111 -19.92 24.62 -9.81
N GLY A 112 -20.19 23.34 -10.05
CA GLY A 112 -21.21 22.57 -9.35
C GLY A 112 -20.75 22.09 -7.98
N THR A 113 -21.66 22.16 -6.99
CA THR A 113 -21.44 21.65 -5.63
C THR A 113 -22.60 20.75 -5.22
N LEU A 114 -22.28 19.48 -4.95
CA LEU A 114 -23.17 18.53 -4.32
C LEU A 114 -22.98 18.56 -2.79
N ASP A 115 -24.01 18.94 -2.07
CA ASP A 115 -24.10 18.68 -0.63
C ASP A 115 -24.71 17.30 -0.38
N ASN A 116 -23.84 16.35 -0.03
CA ASN A 116 -24.19 14.99 0.32
C ASN A 116 -24.19 14.77 1.85
N THR A 117 -24.17 15.84 2.64
CA THR A 117 -24.16 15.75 4.11
C THR A 117 -25.34 14.94 4.63
N ALA A 118 -25.06 13.97 5.50
CA ALA A 118 -26.05 13.03 6.05
C ALA A 118 -26.86 12.25 4.99
N ALA A 119 -26.34 12.13 3.78
CA ALA A 119 -26.94 11.38 2.69
C ALA A 119 -25.98 10.32 2.12
N THR A 120 -26.51 9.50 1.21
CA THR A 120 -25.73 8.50 0.47
C THR A 120 -25.88 8.73 -1.03
N LEU A 121 -24.78 9.05 -1.71
CA LEU A 121 -24.71 9.12 -3.16
C LEU A 121 -24.59 7.71 -3.74
N ASN A 122 -25.63 7.28 -4.45
CA ASN A 122 -25.69 5.96 -5.08
C ASN A 122 -25.37 6.03 -6.58
N ALA A 123 -25.11 4.87 -7.18
CA ALA A 123 -25.12 4.72 -8.62
C ALA A 123 -26.50 5.11 -9.21
N VAL A 124 -26.49 5.61 -10.44
CA VAL A 124 -27.71 5.96 -11.18
C VAL A 124 -28.11 4.81 -12.10
N THR A 125 -29.32 4.85 -12.64
CA THR A 125 -29.73 3.80 -13.59
C THR A 125 -28.83 3.87 -14.82
N GLY A 126 -28.12 2.77 -15.13
CA GLY A 126 -27.23 2.67 -16.29
C GLY A 126 -25.83 3.27 -16.10
N GLY A 127 -25.43 3.71 -14.90
CA GLY A 127 -24.06 4.19 -14.65
C GLY A 127 -23.84 4.83 -13.28
N THR A 128 -22.93 5.80 -13.20
CA THR A 128 -22.60 6.54 -11.97
C THR A 128 -22.54 8.04 -12.26
N PHE A 129 -22.56 8.87 -11.22
CA PHE A 129 -22.11 10.24 -11.37
C PHE A 129 -20.60 10.26 -11.56
N GLU A 130 -20.12 11.23 -12.34
CA GLU A 130 -18.71 11.45 -12.57
C GLU A 130 -18.29 12.82 -12.05
N LEU A 131 -17.17 12.86 -11.33
CA LEU A 131 -16.56 14.10 -10.87
C LEU A 131 -15.81 14.74 -12.06
N TYR A 132 -16.31 15.89 -12.51
CA TYR A 132 -15.80 16.63 -13.67
C TYR A 132 -15.51 18.08 -13.29
N GLY A 133 -14.55 18.27 -12.39
CA GLY A 133 -14.14 19.57 -11.86
C GLY A 133 -15.06 20.14 -10.78
N GLY A 134 -16.18 19.49 -10.46
CA GLY A 134 -17.10 19.92 -9.40
C GLY A 134 -16.64 19.52 -7.99
N THR A 135 -17.51 19.80 -7.01
CA THR A 135 -17.26 19.51 -5.58
C THR A 135 -18.36 18.63 -5.00
N ILE A 136 -17.98 17.65 -4.17
CA ILE A 136 -18.89 16.88 -3.31
C ILE A 136 -18.48 17.11 -1.86
N THR A 137 -19.44 17.40 -0.98
CA THR A 137 -19.21 17.59 0.46
C THR A 137 -20.09 16.66 1.28
N GLY A 138 -19.49 15.95 2.24
CA GLY A 138 -20.22 15.20 3.25
C GLY A 138 -20.70 13.81 2.81
N GLY A 139 -21.13 13.04 3.81
CA GLY A 139 -21.91 11.81 3.66
C GLY A 139 -21.18 10.62 3.06
N THR A 140 -21.96 9.63 2.65
CA THR A 140 -21.47 8.36 2.10
C THR A 140 -21.56 8.38 0.58
N ILE A 141 -20.57 7.80 -0.10
CA ILE A 141 -20.51 7.66 -1.56
C ILE A 141 -20.35 6.17 -1.86
N ASN A 142 -21.39 5.57 -2.44
CA ASN A 142 -21.36 4.16 -2.84
C ASN A 142 -20.80 3.97 -4.26
N ALA A 143 -20.89 4.99 -5.11
CA ALA A 143 -20.34 4.93 -6.46
C ALA A 143 -20.04 6.33 -6.99
N LEU A 144 -18.81 6.52 -7.51
CA LEU A 144 -18.37 7.76 -8.14
C LEU A 144 -17.29 7.45 -9.17
N GLY A 145 -17.43 7.99 -10.38
CA GLY A 145 -16.38 7.97 -11.39
C GLY A 145 -15.47 9.20 -11.27
N PHE A 146 -14.16 9.01 -11.32
CA PHE A 146 -13.20 10.11 -11.43
C PHE A 146 -12.78 10.33 -12.87
N THR A 147 -12.59 11.59 -13.26
CA THR A 147 -12.22 11.97 -14.62
C THR A 147 -10.92 12.78 -14.63
N SER A 148 -10.32 12.95 -15.82
CA SER A 148 -9.15 13.80 -16.01
C SER A 148 -9.43 15.30 -15.83
N SER A 149 -10.71 15.68 -15.66
CA SER A 149 -11.08 17.06 -15.34
C SER A 149 -11.01 17.36 -13.84
N GLY A 150 -10.67 16.37 -13.01
CA GLY A 150 -10.45 16.58 -11.60
C GLY A 150 -11.74 16.78 -10.80
N GLY A 151 -11.59 17.46 -9.67
CA GLY A 151 -12.66 17.90 -8.78
C GLY A 151 -12.25 17.78 -7.33
N THR A 152 -13.17 18.03 -6.41
CA THR A 152 -12.92 17.96 -4.97
C THR A 152 -13.95 17.10 -4.26
N VAL A 153 -13.49 16.25 -3.35
CA VAL A 153 -14.35 15.54 -2.39
C VAL A 153 -13.92 15.93 -0.98
N ASN A 154 -14.86 16.39 -0.16
CA ASN A 154 -14.61 16.84 1.20
C ASN A 154 -15.46 16.07 2.21
N ASN A 155 -14.86 15.64 3.33
CA ASN A 155 -15.59 15.08 4.48
C ASN A 155 -16.51 13.88 4.14
N ALA A 156 -16.02 12.93 3.33
CA ALA A 156 -16.84 11.86 2.76
C ALA A 156 -16.34 10.46 3.14
N THR A 157 -17.26 9.51 3.19
CA THR A 157 -16.98 8.08 3.33
C THR A 157 -17.29 7.37 2.00
N PHE A 158 -16.30 6.76 1.38
CA PHE A 158 -16.51 5.80 0.28
C PHE A 158 -16.89 4.45 0.88
N ASN A 159 -17.99 3.85 0.40
CA ASN A 159 -18.48 2.54 0.86
C ASN A 159 -18.78 1.58 -0.32
N GLY A 160 -18.22 1.87 -1.49
CA GLY A 160 -18.37 1.03 -2.67
C GLY A 160 -17.17 1.20 -3.58
N SER A 161 -17.27 0.74 -4.82
CA SER A 161 -16.11 0.75 -5.72
C SER A 161 -15.73 2.18 -6.13
N VAL A 162 -14.44 2.48 -6.04
CA VAL A 162 -13.84 3.72 -6.52
C VAL A 162 -12.91 3.36 -7.69
N SER A 163 -13.13 3.99 -8.84
CA SER A 163 -12.29 3.79 -10.02
C SER A 163 -11.77 5.11 -10.53
N LEU A 164 -10.46 5.24 -10.55
CA LEU A 164 -9.76 6.31 -11.23
C LEU A 164 -9.34 5.78 -12.60
N ALA A 165 -9.95 6.32 -13.66
CA ALA A 165 -9.49 6.03 -15.01
C ALA A 165 -8.05 6.54 -15.22
N ALA A 166 -7.42 6.11 -16.31
CA ALA A 166 -6.10 6.65 -16.66
C ALA A 166 -6.13 8.19 -16.72
N SER A 167 -5.15 8.82 -16.09
CA SER A 167 -5.06 10.28 -15.99
C SER A 167 -6.22 10.97 -15.26
N ALA A 168 -7.04 10.23 -14.52
CA ALA A 168 -8.06 10.83 -13.65
C ALA A 168 -7.41 11.40 -12.39
N SER A 169 -7.93 12.53 -11.92
CA SER A 169 -7.43 13.19 -10.72
C SER A 169 -8.56 13.60 -9.79
N ALA A 170 -8.26 13.78 -8.50
CA ALA A 170 -9.14 14.50 -7.58
C ALA A 170 -8.39 15.03 -6.37
N ASN A 171 -8.95 16.09 -5.80
CA ASN A 171 -8.52 16.64 -4.52
C ASN A 171 -9.40 16.08 -3.40
N LEU A 172 -8.76 15.66 -2.31
CA LEU A 172 -9.38 15.14 -1.11
C LEU A 172 -9.18 16.13 0.04
N GLY A 173 -10.25 16.58 0.67
CA GLY A 173 -10.19 17.52 1.79
C GLY A 173 -10.95 17.05 3.03
N GLY A 174 -10.56 17.60 4.19
CA GLY A 174 -11.12 17.21 5.47
C GLY A 174 -10.91 15.72 5.77
N THR A 175 -11.91 15.06 6.34
CA THR A 175 -11.82 13.62 6.66
C THR A 175 -12.35 12.78 5.51
N ILE A 176 -11.50 11.95 4.90
CA ILE A 176 -11.91 10.95 3.91
C ILE A 176 -11.70 9.55 4.47
N LEU A 177 -12.75 8.73 4.40
CA LEU A 177 -12.70 7.33 4.80
C LEU A 177 -13.02 6.44 3.61
N PHE A 178 -12.13 5.54 3.27
CA PHE A 178 -12.44 4.37 2.45
C PHE A 178 -12.87 3.26 3.41
N ASP A 179 -14.16 2.92 3.39
CA ASP A 179 -14.78 1.92 4.27
C ASP A 179 -15.24 0.72 3.43
N THR A 180 -14.62 -0.44 3.60
CA THR A 180 -14.89 -1.65 2.77
C THR A 180 -14.75 -1.42 1.25
N THR A 181 -14.05 -0.36 0.87
CA THR A 181 -13.96 0.11 -0.52
C THR A 181 -12.91 -0.67 -1.29
N THR A 182 -13.20 -0.97 -2.56
CA THR A 182 -12.18 -1.38 -3.54
C THR A 182 -11.85 -0.18 -4.43
N ALA A 183 -10.65 0.36 -4.29
CA ALA A 183 -10.13 1.46 -5.09
C ALA A 183 -9.17 0.95 -6.17
N THR A 184 -9.39 1.36 -7.42
CA THR A 184 -8.53 1.01 -8.56
C THR A 184 -7.97 2.27 -9.19
N PHE A 185 -6.63 2.31 -9.33
CA PHE A 185 -5.88 3.42 -9.89
C PHE A 185 -5.40 3.07 -11.29
N GLY A 186 -5.94 3.76 -12.30
CA GLY A 186 -5.45 3.72 -13.66
C GLY A 186 -4.10 4.42 -13.80
N LEU A 187 -3.41 4.16 -14.91
CA LEU A 187 -2.10 4.75 -15.19
C LEU A 187 -2.13 6.28 -15.11
N ASN A 188 -1.16 6.86 -14.42
CA ASN A 188 -1.03 8.30 -14.20
C ASN A 188 -2.26 8.95 -13.53
N SER A 189 -3.07 8.17 -12.80
CA SER A 189 -4.13 8.75 -11.97
C SER A 189 -3.55 9.27 -10.66
N ASP A 190 -4.24 10.21 -10.00
CA ASP A 190 -3.79 10.76 -8.73
C ASP A 190 -4.95 11.16 -7.80
N LEU A 191 -4.73 10.94 -6.50
CA LEU A 191 -5.51 11.57 -5.45
C LEU A 191 -4.59 12.52 -4.68
N THR A 192 -4.89 13.81 -4.75
CA THR A 192 -4.13 14.83 -4.04
C THR A 192 -4.82 15.17 -2.72
N LEU A 193 -4.11 15.06 -1.59
CA LEU A 193 -4.64 15.42 -0.29
C LEU A 193 -4.41 16.92 -0.04
N ASN A 194 -5.49 17.66 0.22
CA ASN A 194 -5.43 19.05 0.60
C ASN A 194 -4.76 19.23 1.97
N ALA A 195 -4.31 20.46 2.27
CA ALA A 195 -3.76 20.77 3.59
C ALA A 195 -4.77 20.44 4.70
N GLY A 196 -4.30 19.79 5.77
CA GLY A 196 -5.13 19.33 6.87
C GLY A 196 -6.08 18.17 6.55
N ALA A 197 -6.02 17.58 5.35
CA ALA A 197 -6.84 16.41 5.03
C ALA A 197 -6.34 15.17 5.78
N ALA A 198 -7.27 14.35 6.27
CA ALA A 198 -6.99 13.06 6.90
C ALA A 198 -7.66 11.96 6.08
N VAL A 199 -6.86 11.13 5.41
CA VAL A 199 -7.36 10.04 4.56
C VAL A 199 -7.04 8.70 5.19
N THR A 200 -8.06 7.85 5.34
CA THR A 200 -7.91 6.51 5.88
C THR A 200 -8.43 5.45 4.92
N PHE A 201 -7.60 4.46 4.61
CA PHE A 201 -8.08 3.16 4.11
C PHE A 201 -8.34 2.25 5.30
N ASN A 202 -9.59 1.86 5.54
CA ASN A 202 -9.89 0.99 6.67
C ASN A 202 -9.43 -0.45 6.42
N ALA A 203 -9.48 -1.29 7.46
CA ALA A 203 -8.96 -2.66 7.42
C ALA A 203 -9.58 -3.56 6.33
N ALA A 204 -10.83 -3.29 5.94
CA ALA A 204 -11.53 -4.05 4.90
C ALA A 204 -11.37 -3.45 3.49
N SER A 205 -10.73 -2.29 3.36
CA SER A 205 -10.54 -1.61 2.08
C SER A 205 -9.31 -2.13 1.36
N THR A 206 -9.38 -2.09 0.02
CA THR A 206 -8.27 -2.44 -0.86
C THR A 206 -8.01 -1.33 -1.86
N GLY A 207 -6.74 -1.13 -2.20
CA GLY A 207 -6.29 -0.21 -3.26
C GLY A 207 -5.34 -0.94 -4.20
N SER A 208 -5.54 -0.82 -5.51
CA SER A 208 -4.67 -1.50 -6.50
C SER A 208 -4.42 -0.68 -7.77
N GLY A 209 -3.37 -1.05 -8.52
CA GLY A 209 -3.01 -0.41 -9.79
C GLY A 209 -1.82 0.54 -9.68
N ASP A 210 -1.89 1.69 -10.35
CA ASP A 210 -0.87 2.75 -10.31
C ASP A 210 -1.10 3.67 -9.12
N LEU A 211 -0.86 3.16 -7.91
CA LEU A 211 -1.17 3.84 -6.65
C LEU A 211 -0.50 5.23 -6.59
N SER A 212 -1.33 6.27 -6.51
CA SER A 212 -0.88 7.66 -6.39
C SER A 212 -1.77 8.42 -5.41
N LEU A 213 -1.28 8.60 -4.19
CA LEU A 213 -1.90 9.38 -3.12
C LEU A 213 -0.87 10.33 -2.54
N VAL A 214 -0.99 11.62 -2.82
CA VAL A 214 0.12 12.56 -2.64
C VAL A 214 -0.31 13.81 -1.90
N SER A 215 0.53 14.25 -0.95
CA SER A 215 0.44 15.59 -0.37
C SER A 215 1.71 16.05 0.31
N SER A 216 2.06 17.31 0.03
CA SER A 216 3.01 18.12 0.78
C SER A 216 2.32 19.21 1.62
N GLY A 217 0.98 19.23 1.64
CA GLY A 217 0.20 20.22 2.38
C GLY A 217 0.35 20.04 3.89
N ALA A 218 0.59 21.15 4.62
CA ALA A 218 0.79 21.11 6.06
C ALA A 218 -0.39 20.42 6.77
N GLY A 219 -0.07 19.54 7.73
CA GLY A 219 -1.05 18.83 8.56
C GLY A 219 -1.86 17.74 7.85
N ALA A 220 -1.58 17.42 6.59
CA ALA A 220 -2.21 16.28 5.93
C ALA A 220 -1.68 14.95 6.52
N SER A 221 -2.56 13.96 6.61
CA SER A 221 -2.23 12.62 7.09
C SER A 221 -2.84 11.53 6.22
N PHE A 222 -2.10 10.43 6.09
CA PHE A 222 -2.55 9.22 5.42
C PHE A 222 -2.34 8.01 6.33
N THR A 223 -3.43 7.26 6.55
CA THR A 223 -3.43 6.03 7.35
C THR A 223 -3.91 4.87 6.50
N ASN A 224 -3.05 3.87 6.30
CA ASN A 224 -3.44 2.61 5.68
C ASN A 224 -3.68 1.53 6.73
N GLN A 225 -4.93 1.11 6.96
CA GLN A 225 -5.27 -0.10 7.73
C GLN A 225 -5.59 -1.29 6.81
N GLY A 226 -5.85 -1.02 5.53
CA GLY A 226 -6.28 -2.01 4.54
C GLY A 226 -5.12 -2.62 3.75
N SER A 227 -5.40 -3.05 2.51
CA SER A 227 -4.42 -3.65 1.62
C SER A 227 -4.19 -2.81 0.37
N LEU A 228 -2.97 -2.28 0.22
CA LEU A 228 -2.56 -1.47 -0.93
C LEU A 228 -1.56 -2.27 -1.76
N THR A 229 -1.84 -2.45 -3.05
CA THR A 229 -0.97 -3.17 -3.98
C THR A 229 -0.66 -2.32 -5.21
N HIS A 230 0.58 -1.85 -5.32
CA HIS A 230 1.07 -1.28 -6.57
C HIS A 230 1.45 -2.41 -7.53
N SER A 231 0.68 -2.54 -8.61
CA SER A 231 0.79 -3.64 -9.58
C SER A 231 0.88 -3.16 -11.03
N ALA A 232 0.98 -1.84 -11.25
CA ALA A 232 1.12 -1.29 -12.58
C ALA A 232 2.56 -1.51 -13.10
N ASN A 233 2.69 -2.26 -14.19
CA ASN A 233 3.97 -2.52 -14.84
C ASN A 233 4.45 -1.26 -15.59
N ASN A 234 5.75 -1.04 -15.60
CA ASN A 234 6.42 0.13 -16.21
C ASN A 234 5.88 1.46 -15.68
N SER A 235 5.59 1.52 -14.38
CA SER A 235 5.01 2.70 -13.73
C SER A 235 5.73 3.08 -12.44
N HIS A 236 5.38 4.26 -11.94
CA HIS A 236 5.91 4.82 -10.70
C HIS A 236 4.74 5.32 -9.86
N GLY A 237 4.32 4.51 -8.89
CA GLY A 237 3.35 4.89 -7.87
C GLY A 237 3.98 5.70 -6.73
N GLN A 238 3.19 6.57 -6.11
CA GLN A 238 3.64 7.43 -5.01
C GLN A 238 2.60 7.48 -3.90
N ILE A 239 3.02 7.24 -2.66
CA ILE A 239 2.17 7.39 -1.47
C ILE A 239 2.93 8.23 -0.46
N TYR A 240 2.51 9.48 -0.27
CA TYR A 240 3.12 10.32 0.75
C TYR A 240 2.16 11.38 1.28
N ALA A 241 2.31 11.64 2.58
CA ALA A 241 1.71 12.74 3.33
C ALA A 241 2.73 13.16 4.41
N PRO A 242 2.60 14.36 5.02
CA PRO A 242 3.42 14.74 6.17
C PRO A 242 3.48 13.71 7.28
N THR A 243 2.34 13.10 7.59
CA THR A 243 2.25 11.94 8.47
C THR A 243 1.69 10.77 7.69
N PHE A 244 2.52 9.76 7.46
CA PHE A 244 2.11 8.52 6.81
C PHE A 244 2.28 7.35 7.77
N THR A 245 1.15 6.76 8.16
CA THR A 245 1.07 5.57 9.00
C THR A 245 0.57 4.36 8.23
N ASN A 246 1.31 3.25 8.29
CA ASN A 246 0.89 1.95 7.79
C ASN A 246 0.56 1.00 8.96
N GLU A 247 -0.69 0.54 9.00
CA GLU A 247 -1.26 -0.44 9.93
C GLU A 247 -1.76 -1.70 9.23
N GLY A 248 -1.91 -1.65 7.90
CA GLY A 248 -2.27 -2.76 7.03
C GLY A 248 -1.10 -3.21 6.15
N SER A 249 -1.39 -3.64 4.93
CA SER A 249 -0.36 -4.08 3.98
C SER A 249 -0.13 -3.08 2.86
N ILE A 250 1.15 -2.90 2.51
CA ILE A 250 1.61 -2.23 1.30
C ILE A 250 2.46 -3.22 0.54
N THR A 251 2.08 -3.52 -0.70
CA THR A 251 2.81 -4.43 -1.58
C THR A 251 3.19 -3.71 -2.86
N ALA A 252 4.45 -3.80 -3.24
CA ALA A 252 4.87 -3.51 -4.61
C ALA A 252 5.17 -4.84 -5.30
N LEU A 253 4.45 -5.11 -6.39
CA LEU A 253 4.59 -6.31 -7.19
C LEU A 253 4.87 -5.93 -8.64
N ASN A 254 5.89 -6.55 -9.20
CA ASN A 254 6.18 -6.47 -10.63
C ASN A 254 5.96 -7.83 -11.27
N THR A 255 5.24 -7.84 -12.39
CA THR A 255 5.05 -9.04 -13.22
C THR A 255 5.77 -8.95 -14.56
N ALA A 256 6.15 -7.74 -15.00
CA ALA A 256 6.94 -7.50 -16.20
C ALA A 256 7.53 -6.07 -16.20
N GLY A 257 8.82 -5.94 -16.55
CA GLY A 257 9.46 -4.64 -16.74
C GLY A 257 9.91 -3.99 -15.43
N TYR A 258 9.58 -2.73 -15.20
CA TYR A 258 9.97 -1.94 -14.02
C TYR A 258 8.75 -1.50 -13.20
N THR A 259 8.81 -1.57 -11.87
CA THR A 259 7.76 -1.07 -10.98
C THR A 259 8.41 -0.40 -9.78
N LEU A 260 8.09 0.87 -9.54
CA LEU A 260 8.56 1.63 -8.39
C LEU A 260 7.38 2.17 -7.59
N LEU A 261 7.37 1.89 -6.29
CA LEU A 261 6.50 2.55 -5.34
C LEU A 261 7.32 3.43 -4.39
N THR A 262 7.11 4.73 -4.43
CA THR A 262 7.70 5.67 -3.46
C THR A 262 6.79 5.83 -2.25
N LEU A 263 7.35 5.68 -1.06
CA LEU A 263 6.69 5.91 0.23
C LEU A 263 7.33 7.09 0.95
N GLY A 264 6.51 8.06 1.34
CA GLY A 264 6.95 9.27 2.03
C GLY A 264 7.69 10.26 1.12
N ALA A 265 8.05 11.41 1.70
CA ALA A 265 8.79 12.47 1.03
C ALA A 265 9.82 13.08 1.98
N ALA A 266 10.85 13.74 1.43
CA ALA A 266 11.94 14.30 2.22
C ALA A 266 11.42 15.24 3.31
N GLY A 267 11.94 15.10 4.53
CA GLY A 267 11.51 15.88 5.70
C GLY A 267 10.23 15.37 6.39
N GLN A 268 9.54 14.38 5.82
CA GLN A 268 8.33 13.77 6.39
C GLN A 268 8.63 12.47 7.13
N THR A 269 7.64 11.94 7.84
CA THR A 269 7.75 10.67 8.59
C THR A 269 6.87 9.58 7.96
N PHE A 270 7.49 8.43 7.74
CA PHE A 270 6.79 7.17 7.46
C PHE A 270 6.90 6.26 8.70
N THR A 271 5.77 5.70 9.13
CA THR A 271 5.72 4.74 10.24
C THR A 271 5.00 3.47 9.82
N ASN A 272 5.73 2.36 9.77
CA ASN A 272 5.14 1.03 9.67
C ASN A 272 4.89 0.52 11.08
N THR A 273 3.64 0.50 11.51
CA THR A 273 3.23 0.10 12.87
C THR A 273 3.31 -1.40 13.08
N ALA A 274 3.08 -1.89 14.30
CA ALA A 274 3.22 -3.31 14.66
C ALA A 274 2.39 -4.29 13.80
N SER A 275 1.22 -3.90 13.31
CA SER A 275 0.40 -4.72 12.39
C SER A 275 0.74 -4.49 10.92
N GLY A 276 1.55 -3.46 10.63
CA GLY A 276 1.89 -3.03 9.29
C GLY A 276 2.83 -4.00 8.58
N LEU A 277 2.54 -4.28 7.31
CA LEU A 277 3.39 -5.04 6.40
C LEU A 277 3.80 -4.16 5.22
N VAL A 278 5.10 -4.10 4.93
CA VAL A 278 5.63 -3.63 3.65
C VAL A 278 6.27 -4.81 2.94
N LEU A 279 5.75 -5.17 1.77
CA LEU A 279 6.21 -6.30 0.96
C LEU A 279 6.79 -5.83 -0.37
N VAL A 280 8.06 -6.12 -0.60
CA VAL A 280 8.72 -5.95 -1.90
C VAL A 280 8.76 -7.30 -2.61
N ASN A 281 8.11 -7.42 -3.76
CA ASN A 281 8.06 -8.65 -4.54
C ASN A 281 8.35 -8.38 -6.02
N ASN A 282 9.58 -8.66 -6.44
CA ASN A 282 10.13 -8.42 -7.78
C ASN A 282 10.08 -6.95 -8.26
N ALA A 283 9.77 -6.02 -7.36
CA ALA A 283 9.61 -4.59 -7.62
C ALA A 283 10.67 -3.76 -6.88
N ILE A 284 10.53 -2.44 -6.96
CA ILE A 284 11.27 -1.49 -6.13
C ILE A 284 10.29 -0.76 -5.21
N ILE A 285 10.61 -0.72 -3.91
CA ILE A 285 10.01 0.26 -2.98
C ILE A 285 11.10 1.26 -2.61
N ALA A 286 10.81 2.56 -2.68
CA ALA A 286 11.70 3.61 -2.20
C ALA A 286 11.10 4.31 -0.99
N LEU A 287 11.82 4.31 0.13
CA LEU A 287 11.49 5.08 1.33
C LEU A 287 12.17 6.44 1.21
N ASN A 288 11.41 7.45 0.79
CA ASN A 288 11.91 8.82 0.62
C ASN A 288 11.61 9.73 1.83
N ALA A 289 10.99 9.17 2.88
CA ALA A 289 10.76 9.88 4.13
C ALA A 289 12.09 10.30 4.79
N GLY A 290 12.11 11.46 5.44
CA GLY A 290 13.27 11.88 6.24
C GLY A 290 13.51 10.96 7.45
N SER A 291 12.45 10.32 7.94
CA SER A 291 12.49 9.30 8.98
C SER A 291 11.54 8.17 8.62
N SER A 292 12.04 6.93 8.58
CA SER A 292 11.26 5.72 8.32
C SER A 292 11.38 4.78 9.51
N LEU A 293 10.30 4.62 10.28
CA LEU A 293 10.28 3.80 11.49
C LEU A 293 9.54 2.49 11.23
N ASN A 294 10.17 1.36 11.54
CA ASN A 294 9.55 0.05 11.41
C ASN A 294 9.32 -0.63 12.76
N PHE A 295 8.07 -0.69 13.20
CA PHE A 295 7.59 -1.51 14.32
C PHE A 295 6.89 -2.79 13.85
N GLY A 296 6.51 -2.87 12.57
CA GLY A 296 5.87 -4.02 11.95
C GLY A 296 6.84 -4.88 11.14
N THR A 297 6.38 -5.41 10.01
CA THR A 297 7.22 -6.20 9.12
C THR A 297 7.57 -5.44 7.85
N ILE A 298 8.87 -5.33 7.55
CA ILE A 298 9.36 -5.05 6.19
C ILE A 298 9.93 -6.36 5.65
N GLN A 299 9.32 -6.85 4.57
CA GLN A 299 9.74 -8.08 3.89
C GLN A 299 10.20 -7.76 2.47
N VAL A 300 11.50 -7.83 2.23
CA VAL A 300 12.11 -7.72 0.91
C VAL A 300 12.20 -9.11 0.30
N GLN A 301 11.06 -9.68 -0.11
CA GLN A 301 10.99 -11.06 -0.60
C GLN A 301 11.87 -11.25 -1.84
N SER A 302 11.76 -10.32 -2.79
CA SER A 302 12.59 -10.20 -3.98
C SER A 302 12.52 -8.77 -4.51
N GLY A 303 13.42 -8.39 -5.42
CA GLY A 303 13.54 -7.00 -5.87
C GLY A 303 14.37 -6.16 -4.89
N THR A 304 14.06 -4.86 -4.81
CA THR A 304 14.90 -3.89 -4.08
C THR A 304 14.09 -2.98 -3.17
N LEU A 305 14.52 -2.85 -1.92
CA LEU A 305 14.12 -1.75 -1.04
C LEU A 305 15.19 -0.66 -1.09
N ASN A 306 14.86 0.52 -1.59
CA ASN A 306 15.70 1.71 -1.45
C ASN A 306 15.34 2.38 -0.11
N ALA A 307 16.11 2.11 0.94
CA ALA A 307 15.82 2.53 2.31
C ALA A 307 16.14 4.00 2.61
N GLY A 308 16.91 4.68 1.74
CA GLY A 308 17.42 6.01 2.03
C GLY A 308 18.47 5.97 3.16
N SER A 309 18.55 7.00 3.98
CA SER A 309 19.47 7.06 5.15
C SER A 309 18.75 7.09 6.50
N GLY A 310 17.41 6.99 6.50
CA GLY A 310 16.57 7.24 7.66
C GLY A 310 15.76 6.03 8.14
N LEU A 311 16.08 4.82 7.66
CA LEU A 311 15.36 3.61 8.06
C LEU A 311 15.89 3.04 9.38
N SER A 312 15.01 2.97 10.36
CA SER A 312 15.24 2.32 11.64
C SER A 312 14.26 1.16 11.82
N ASN A 313 14.79 -0.02 12.14
CA ASN A 313 14.01 -1.14 12.65
C ASN A 313 13.95 -1.05 14.16
N GLU A 314 12.75 -0.80 14.68
CA GLU A 314 12.49 -0.50 16.07
C GLU A 314 12.17 -1.76 16.87
N ALA A 315 12.04 -1.62 18.19
CA ALA A 315 11.60 -2.71 19.06
C ALA A 315 10.27 -3.32 18.58
N GLY A 316 10.26 -4.64 18.40
CA GLY A 316 9.12 -5.40 17.86
C GLY A 316 9.07 -5.48 16.33
N GLY A 317 9.83 -4.62 15.62
CA GLY A 317 9.92 -4.63 14.18
C GLY A 317 10.67 -5.85 13.63
N ILE A 318 10.22 -6.37 12.50
CA ILE A 318 10.85 -7.45 11.75
C ILE A 318 11.30 -6.91 10.39
N PHE A 319 12.58 -7.07 10.08
CA PHE A 319 13.14 -6.84 8.77
C PHE A 319 13.60 -8.17 8.18
N LYS A 320 13.04 -8.60 7.04
CA LYS A 320 13.31 -9.94 6.50
C LYS A 320 13.30 -10.03 4.97
N GLY A 321 13.69 -11.18 4.43
CA GLY A 321 13.58 -11.50 3.01
C GLY A 321 14.91 -11.84 2.32
N ALA A 322 14.86 -12.13 1.03
CA ALA A 322 16.02 -12.55 0.22
C ALA A 322 16.33 -11.58 -0.94
N GLY A 323 15.79 -10.37 -0.90
CA GLY A 323 16.01 -9.34 -1.91
C GLY A 323 17.24 -8.46 -1.64
N THR A 324 17.22 -7.27 -2.22
CA THR A 324 18.27 -6.26 -2.07
C THR A 324 17.78 -5.07 -1.26
N VAL A 325 18.62 -4.55 -0.37
CA VAL A 325 18.42 -3.29 0.34
C VAL A 325 19.50 -2.32 -0.13
N SER A 326 19.09 -1.19 -0.66
CA SER A 326 19.98 -0.10 -1.05
C SER A 326 19.76 1.09 -0.13
N GLY A 327 20.79 1.50 0.60
CA GLY A 327 20.70 2.51 1.65
C GLY A 327 20.76 1.94 3.06
N ASP A 328 20.77 2.83 4.03
CA ASP A 328 21.17 2.53 5.40
C ASP A 328 20.06 1.82 6.18
N LEU A 329 20.48 0.95 7.09
CA LEU A 329 19.60 0.31 8.07
C LEU A 329 20.20 0.42 9.47
N THR A 330 19.45 1.03 10.37
CA THR A 330 19.74 0.97 11.81
C THR A 330 18.82 -0.05 12.46
N LEU A 331 19.38 -1.01 13.19
CA LEU A 331 18.64 -1.86 14.12
C LEU A 331 18.65 -1.20 15.49
N ASP A 332 17.57 -0.48 15.79
CA ASP A 332 17.29 0.08 17.11
C ASP A 332 16.35 -0.84 17.92
N GLY A 333 16.46 -2.14 17.66
CA GLY A 333 15.64 -3.18 18.24
C GLY A 333 15.14 -4.18 17.19
N GLY A 334 14.26 -5.07 17.65
CA GLY A 334 13.53 -5.99 16.78
C GLY A 334 14.40 -7.13 16.23
N THR A 335 13.98 -7.66 15.09
CA THR A 335 14.56 -8.85 14.45
C THR A 335 14.96 -8.57 13.01
N LEU A 336 16.18 -8.95 12.66
CA LEU A 336 16.65 -9.10 11.28
C LEU A 336 16.67 -10.59 10.92
N ALA A 337 15.94 -10.99 9.88
CA ALA A 337 15.82 -12.38 9.45
C ALA A 337 16.05 -12.49 7.94
N PRO A 338 17.30 -12.60 7.45
CA PRO A 338 17.56 -12.90 6.04
C PRO A 338 16.81 -14.15 5.59
N GLY A 339 16.40 -14.18 4.32
CA GLY A 339 15.74 -15.33 3.72
C GLY A 339 14.20 -15.28 3.69
N ASN A 340 13.65 -16.29 3.02
CA ASN A 340 12.24 -16.68 3.01
C ASN A 340 12.22 -18.22 2.94
N SER A 341 12.68 -18.88 4.01
CA SER A 341 13.55 -20.06 3.95
C SER A 341 15.02 -19.67 3.69
N ILE A 342 15.91 -20.66 3.53
CA ILE A 342 17.34 -20.43 3.29
C ILE A 342 17.55 -19.50 2.09
N GLY A 343 18.11 -18.32 2.33
CA GLY A 343 18.35 -17.31 1.33
C GLY A 343 19.36 -16.25 1.75
N THR A 344 19.56 -15.28 0.85
CA THR A 344 20.52 -14.21 1.04
C THR A 344 19.81 -12.88 1.00
N LEU A 345 19.92 -12.09 2.06
CA LEU A 345 19.55 -10.67 2.04
C LEU A 345 20.80 -9.87 1.68
N THR A 346 20.71 -9.10 0.60
CA THR A 346 21.85 -8.31 0.09
C THR A 346 21.69 -6.85 0.46
N PHE A 347 22.73 -6.23 0.98
CA PHE A 347 22.84 -4.80 1.26
C PHE A 347 23.83 -4.17 0.28
N THR A 348 23.45 -3.10 -0.41
CA THR A 348 24.28 -2.41 -1.40
C THR A 348 24.42 -0.94 -1.05
N ASN A 349 25.65 -0.39 -1.09
CA ASN A 349 25.91 1.04 -0.86
C ASN A 349 25.20 1.57 0.41
N SER A 350 25.45 0.89 1.54
CA SER A 350 24.69 1.07 2.78
C SER A 350 25.59 1.11 4.00
N ASP A 351 25.13 1.84 5.01
CA ASP A 351 25.55 1.70 6.39
C ASP A 351 24.62 0.72 7.13
N PHE A 352 25.21 -0.10 7.99
CA PHE A 352 24.47 -1.02 8.84
C PHE A 352 24.95 -0.88 10.28
N ASN A 353 24.02 -0.50 11.16
CA ASN A 353 24.32 -0.21 12.56
C ASN A 353 23.35 -0.91 13.49
N VAL A 354 23.87 -1.56 14.53
CA VAL A 354 23.07 -2.03 15.66
C VAL A 354 23.30 -1.09 16.84
N THR A 355 22.27 -0.34 17.23
CA THR A 355 22.33 0.68 18.29
C THR A 355 21.67 0.23 19.58
N THR A 356 20.69 -0.67 19.48
CA THR A 356 19.95 -1.24 20.61
C THR A 356 19.90 -2.77 20.48
N ALA A 357 19.66 -3.46 21.61
CA ALA A 357 19.58 -4.91 21.65
C ALA A 357 18.56 -5.44 20.63
N SER A 358 19.05 -6.28 19.72
CA SER A 358 18.30 -6.77 18.54
C SER A 358 18.60 -8.24 18.30
N THR A 359 17.80 -8.91 17.49
CA THR A 359 17.99 -10.33 17.13
C THR A 359 18.37 -10.46 15.66
N LEU A 360 19.39 -11.28 15.36
CA LEU A 360 19.63 -11.84 14.04
C LEU A 360 19.14 -13.28 14.03
N GLU A 361 18.12 -13.57 13.24
CA GLU A 361 17.57 -14.91 13.04
C GLU A 361 18.16 -15.51 11.77
N ILE A 362 18.74 -16.71 11.89
CA ILE A 362 19.37 -17.43 10.77
C ILE A 362 18.76 -18.83 10.71
N GLU A 363 18.17 -19.18 9.57
CA GLU A 363 17.79 -20.54 9.24
C GLU A 363 19.00 -21.30 8.68
N LEU A 364 19.13 -22.56 9.10
CA LEU A 364 20.28 -23.40 8.75
C LEU A 364 19.83 -24.83 8.42
N SER A 365 20.31 -25.36 7.30
CA SER A 365 20.18 -26.78 6.93
C SER A 365 21.52 -27.51 7.05
N GLY A 366 21.54 -28.78 6.63
CA GLY A 366 22.71 -29.63 6.70
C GLY A 366 23.94 -29.03 6.00
N ALA A 367 23.77 -28.22 4.95
CA ALA A 367 24.89 -27.69 4.16
C ALA A 367 24.87 -26.17 3.96
N THR A 368 23.72 -25.52 4.10
CA THR A 368 23.53 -24.09 3.79
C THR A 368 22.88 -23.37 4.96
N ALA A 369 23.05 -22.05 5.02
CA ALA A 369 22.40 -21.19 6.00
C ALA A 369 21.96 -19.90 5.31
N ASP A 370 21.09 -19.14 5.98
CA ASP A 370 20.86 -17.76 5.59
C ASP A 370 22.15 -16.94 5.64
N ALA A 371 22.19 -15.92 4.80
CA ALA A 371 23.32 -15.01 4.74
C ALA A 371 22.88 -13.54 4.63
N LEU A 372 23.62 -12.68 5.35
CA LEU A 372 23.70 -11.25 5.08
C LEU A 372 24.92 -10.98 4.21
N VAL A 373 24.70 -10.38 3.04
CA VAL A 373 25.78 -10.03 2.11
C VAL A 373 25.81 -8.53 1.91
N PHE A 374 26.96 -7.90 2.19
CA PHE A 374 27.18 -6.47 1.99
C PHE A 374 28.04 -6.25 0.74
N GLN A 375 27.62 -5.33 -0.11
CA GLN A 375 28.33 -4.89 -1.31
C GLN A 375 28.57 -3.39 -1.25
N ASN A 376 29.84 -3.02 -1.20
CA ASN A 376 30.29 -1.64 -1.07
C ASN A 376 29.64 -0.90 0.11
N PRO A 377 29.67 -1.45 1.34
CA PRO A 377 29.15 -0.71 2.48
C PRO A 377 29.95 0.59 2.64
N THR A 378 29.26 1.68 2.97
CA THR A 378 29.83 3.04 3.03
C THR A 378 30.68 3.26 4.27
N SER A 379 30.48 2.42 5.30
CA SER A 379 31.27 2.36 6.53
C SER A 379 31.52 0.90 6.94
N ALA A 380 32.00 0.67 8.16
CA ALA A 380 32.11 -0.67 8.70
C ALA A 380 30.72 -1.24 9.04
N VAL A 381 30.49 -2.52 8.75
CA VAL A 381 29.26 -3.21 9.17
C VAL A 381 29.33 -3.40 10.69
N ASN A 382 28.47 -2.70 11.44
CA ASN A 382 28.54 -2.62 12.89
C ASN A 382 27.48 -3.51 13.57
N LEU A 383 27.93 -4.59 14.23
CA LEU A 383 27.09 -5.55 14.96
C LEU A 383 26.73 -5.10 16.40
N GLY A 384 27.14 -3.90 16.81
CA GLY A 384 26.74 -3.29 18.08
C GLY A 384 27.44 -3.85 19.33
N SER A 385 28.69 -4.33 19.23
CA SER A 385 29.53 -4.73 20.39
C SER A 385 28.80 -5.52 21.50
N GLY A 386 28.06 -6.58 21.13
CA GLY A 386 27.29 -7.41 22.05
C GLY A 386 25.80 -7.08 22.14
N LEU A 387 25.28 -6.21 21.27
CA LEU A 387 23.85 -5.89 21.19
C LEU A 387 23.06 -6.85 20.28
N LEU A 388 23.69 -7.45 19.27
CA LEU A 388 23.01 -8.34 18.33
C LEU A 388 23.02 -9.79 18.85
N ALA A 389 21.87 -10.31 19.28
CA ALA A 389 21.72 -11.70 19.67
C ALA A 389 21.56 -12.59 18.43
N LEU A 390 22.30 -13.69 18.37
CA LEU A 390 22.17 -14.69 17.30
C LEU A 390 21.15 -15.76 17.70
N SER A 391 20.12 -15.94 16.88
CA SER A 391 19.12 -17.02 16.99
C SER A 391 19.23 -17.94 15.79
N LEU A 392 19.44 -19.24 16.00
CA LEU A 392 19.48 -20.22 14.91
C LEU A 392 18.20 -21.05 14.85
N GLN A 393 17.61 -21.15 13.67
CA GLN A 393 16.54 -22.09 13.36
C GLN A 393 17.11 -23.22 12.51
N LEU A 394 17.27 -24.40 13.11
CA LEU A 394 17.76 -25.58 12.40
C LEU A 394 16.61 -26.24 11.63
N LEU A 395 16.68 -26.20 10.29
CA LEU A 395 15.72 -26.85 9.39
C LEU A 395 16.04 -28.34 9.18
N SER A 396 17.31 -28.72 9.38
CA SER A 396 17.78 -30.10 9.40
C SER A 396 19.02 -30.23 10.29
N ALA A 397 19.43 -31.46 10.60
CA ALA A 397 20.68 -31.71 11.31
C ALA A 397 21.87 -31.06 10.56
N PRO A 398 22.67 -30.20 11.22
CA PRO A 398 23.85 -29.59 10.61
C PRO A 398 24.95 -30.63 10.36
N SER A 399 25.72 -30.45 9.28
CA SER A 399 26.89 -31.28 9.01
C SER A 399 28.04 -30.89 9.94
N ILE A 400 28.49 -31.82 10.79
CA ILE A 400 29.64 -31.58 11.67
C ILE A 400 30.89 -31.30 10.84
N GLY A 401 31.65 -30.29 11.24
CA GLY A 401 32.81 -29.78 10.52
C GLY A 401 32.47 -28.78 9.40
N ASN A 402 31.19 -28.58 9.08
CA ASN A 402 30.80 -27.61 8.07
C ASN A 402 30.89 -26.18 8.61
N THR A 403 31.30 -25.27 7.73
CA THR A 403 31.37 -23.84 8.03
C THR A 403 30.23 -23.12 7.30
N TYR A 404 29.46 -22.33 8.02
CA TYR A 404 28.32 -21.57 7.52
C TYR A 404 28.67 -20.08 7.58
N GLY A 405 28.79 -19.43 6.42
CA GLY A 405 28.96 -17.98 6.35
C GLY A 405 27.62 -17.27 6.50
N ILE A 406 27.46 -16.53 7.60
CA ILE A 406 26.19 -15.89 7.95
C ILE A 406 26.22 -14.37 7.71
N ILE A 407 27.41 -13.77 7.70
CA ILE A 407 27.63 -12.36 7.34
C ILE A 407 28.88 -12.28 6.48
N SER A 408 28.82 -11.56 5.37
CA SER A 408 29.99 -11.32 4.51
C SER A 408 29.97 -9.94 3.86
N ILE A 409 31.16 -9.40 3.61
CA ILE A 409 31.37 -8.24 2.72
C ILE A 409 31.95 -8.77 1.42
N ALA A 410 31.14 -8.77 0.37
CA ALA A 410 31.51 -9.29 -0.94
C ALA A 410 32.41 -8.33 -1.74
N SER A 411 32.28 -7.02 -1.52
CA SER A 411 33.09 -5.98 -2.16
C SER A 411 33.12 -4.69 -1.34
N GLY A 412 34.21 -3.91 -1.46
CA GLY A 412 34.35 -2.61 -0.79
C GLY A 412 34.34 -2.68 0.74
N GLY A 413 34.09 -1.55 1.40
CA GLY A 413 33.89 -1.47 2.84
C GLY A 413 35.14 -1.36 3.72
N SER A 414 34.90 -1.15 5.02
CA SER A 414 35.95 -1.04 6.06
C SER A 414 35.99 -2.25 7.01
N GLY A 415 35.33 -3.34 6.64
CA GLY A 415 35.23 -4.57 7.45
C GLY A 415 33.99 -4.63 8.35
N ILE A 416 33.94 -5.68 9.16
CA ILE A 416 32.89 -5.96 10.16
C ILE A 416 33.45 -5.60 11.55
N THR A 417 32.62 -4.93 12.36
CA THR A 417 32.97 -4.51 13.72
C THR A 417 31.90 -4.95 14.72
N GLY A 418 32.27 -5.00 16.00
CA GLY A 418 31.41 -5.53 17.06
C GLY A 418 31.36 -7.06 17.09
N THR A 419 30.51 -7.60 17.95
CA THR A 419 30.34 -9.04 18.19
C THR A 419 28.89 -9.35 18.54
N PHE A 420 28.47 -10.60 18.42
CA PHE A 420 27.16 -11.02 18.92
C PHE A 420 27.09 -11.00 20.46
N ALA A 421 25.88 -10.82 20.98
CA ALA A 421 25.57 -10.90 22.40
C ALA A 421 25.98 -12.27 22.96
N GLY A 422 26.74 -12.28 24.06
CA GLY A 422 27.22 -13.52 24.69
C GLY A 422 28.32 -14.27 23.93
N LEU A 423 28.77 -13.78 22.76
CA LEU A 423 29.80 -14.40 21.94
C LEU A 423 30.92 -13.40 21.59
N PRO A 424 31.69 -12.92 22.59
CA PRO A 424 32.56 -11.75 22.45
C PRO A 424 33.87 -11.99 21.67
N SER A 425 34.17 -13.23 21.28
CA SER A 425 35.43 -13.55 20.61
C SER A 425 35.30 -14.74 19.65
N SER A 426 36.17 -14.79 18.64
CA SER A 426 36.32 -15.98 17.80
C SER A 426 36.65 -17.19 18.66
N GLY A 427 35.92 -18.29 18.45
CA GLY A 427 35.97 -19.48 19.29
C GLY A 427 34.88 -19.55 20.37
N SER A 428 34.13 -18.46 20.61
CA SER A 428 32.98 -18.50 21.51
C SER A 428 31.95 -19.51 21.00
N THR A 429 31.44 -20.35 21.89
CA THR A 429 30.50 -21.42 21.53
C THR A 429 29.11 -21.17 22.08
N PHE A 430 28.12 -21.72 21.39
CA PHE A 430 26.74 -21.78 21.84
C PHE A 430 26.08 -23.07 21.34
N ILE A 431 24.91 -23.36 21.89
CA ILE A 431 24.16 -24.57 21.59
C ILE A 431 22.89 -24.20 20.83
N SER A 432 22.57 -24.97 19.79
CA SER A 432 21.25 -24.97 19.15
C SER A 432 20.72 -26.39 19.07
N ASN A 433 19.41 -26.57 19.16
CA ASN A 433 18.78 -27.89 19.17
C ASN A 433 18.11 -28.19 17.82
N PHE A 434 18.23 -29.43 17.36
CA PHE A 434 17.41 -29.97 16.28
C PHE A 434 16.89 -31.35 16.65
N SER A 435 15.57 -31.51 16.65
CA SER A 435 14.90 -32.78 16.94
C SER A 435 15.38 -33.46 18.24
N GLY A 436 15.63 -32.68 19.30
CA GLY A 436 16.09 -33.19 20.59
C GLY A 436 17.61 -33.40 20.71
N THR A 437 18.36 -33.27 19.61
CA THR A 437 19.83 -33.32 19.63
C THR A 437 20.41 -31.90 19.71
N ASP A 438 21.29 -31.67 20.68
CA ASP A 438 22.02 -30.41 20.81
C ASP A 438 23.25 -30.40 19.90
N TYR A 439 23.45 -29.28 19.22
CA TYR A 439 24.59 -29.02 18.34
C TYR A 439 25.38 -27.84 18.87
N ILE A 440 26.69 -28.02 18.99
CA ILE A 440 27.62 -26.97 19.44
C ILE A 440 28.13 -26.24 18.21
N PHE A 441 27.93 -24.94 18.16
CA PHE A 441 28.49 -24.05 17.16
C PHE A 441 29.59 -23.19 17.77
N SER A 442 30.61 -22.87 16.98
CA SER A 442 31.65 -21.90 17.31
C SER A 442 31.60 -20.74 16.32
N VAL A 443 31.62 -19.50 16.80
CA VAL A 443 31.66 -18.31 15.94
C VAL A 443 33.09 -17.93 15.60
N THR A 444 33.34 -17.49 14.36
CA THR A 444 34.60 -16.87 13.95
C THR A 444 34.32 -15.51 13.33
N TYR A 445 34.91 -14.46 13.91
CA TYR A 445 34.90 -13.11 13.36
C TYR A 445 36.19 -12.87 12.57
N LEU A 446 36.04 -12.59 11.28
CA LEU A 446 37.09 -12.17 10.36
C LEU A 446 36.78 -10.74 9.89
N THR A 447 37.76 -10.07 9.30
CA THR A 447 37.59 -8.68 8.81
C THR A 447 36.37 -8.53 7.91
N ASN A 448 36.12 -9.49 7.02
CA ASN A 448 35.03 -9.40 6.04
C ASN A 448 34.00 -10.52 6.14
N ASN A 449 34.09 -11.41 7.13
CA ASN A 449 33.18 -12.55 7.27
C ASN A 449 32.89 -12.87 8.73
N VAL A 450 31.68 -13.31 9.01
CA VAL A 450 31.30 -14.00 10.25
C VAL A 450 30.80 -15.38 9.90
N ASN A 451 31.46 -16.39 10.48
CA ASN A 451 31.21 -17.78 10.18
C ASN A 451 30.80 -18.55 11.44
N LEU A 452 29.98 -19.58 11.26
CA LEU A 452 29.66 -20.59 12.26
C LEU A 452 30.28 -21.92 11.87
N LEU A 453 30.98 -22.57 12.78
CA LEU A 453 31.47 -23.94 12.62
C LEU A 453 30.63 -24.89 13.48
N ALA A 454 30.00 -25.89 12.87
CA ALA A 454 29.35 -26.97 13.62
C ALA A 454 30.43 -27.92 14.18
N VAL A 455 30.65 -27.91 15.49
CA VAL A 455 31.80 -28.58 16.12
C VAL A 455 31.47 -30.02 16.53
N ALA A 456 30.29 -30.24 17.09
CA ALA A 456 29.87 -31.55 17.56
C ALA A 456 28.35 -31.64 17.70
N ALA A 457 27.81 -32.86 17.59
CA ALA A 457 26.51 -33.21 18.13
C ALA A 457 26.72 -33.75 19.56
N VAL A 458 25.94 -33.27 20.51
CA VAL A 458 25.93 -33.80 21.89
C VAL A 458 25.03 -35.03 21.89
N PRO A 459 25.58 -36.25 22.11
CA PRO A 459 24.75 -37.45 22.08
C PRO A 459 23.74 -37.43 23.22
N GLU A 460 22.51 -37.87 22.94
CA GLU A 460 21.47 -37.98 23.96
C GLU A 460 21.95 -38.85 25.14
N PRO A 461 21.54 -38.55 26.39
CA PRO A 461 21.89 -39.36 27.55
C PRO A 461 21.57 -40.86 27.39
N SER A 462 20.52 -41.18 26.64
CA SER A 462 20.09 -42.54 26.29
C SER A 462 21.15 -43.31 25.48
N THR A 463 21.92 -42.62 24.62
CA THR A 463 23.00 -43.19 23.79
C THR A 463 24.13 -43.68 24.68
N TYR A 464 24.50 -42.89 25.68
CA TYR A 464 25.50 -43.29 26.68
C TYR A 464 24.97 -44.43 27.57
N ALA A 465 23.69 -44.42 27.93
CA ALA A 465 23.07 -45.50 28.70
C ALA A 465 23.02 -46.83 27.91
N LEU A 466 22.72 -46.80 26.61
CA LEU A 466 22.73 -47.98 25.74
C LEU A 466 24.15 -48.49 25.49
N LEU A 467 25.12 -47.61 25.28
CA LEU A 467 26.52 -48.00 25.11
C LEU A 467 27.06 -48.66 26.39
N THR A 468 26.85 -48.04 27.55
CA THR A 468 27.27 -48.58 28.84
C THR A 468 26.52 -49.85 29.20
N GLY A 469 25.21 -49.91 28.97
CA GLY A 469 24.39 -51.11 29.12
C GLY A 469 24.83 -52.25 28.19
N GLY A 470 25.12 -51.96 26.92
CA GLY A 470 25.60 -52.92 25.93
C GLY A 470 26.99 -53.47 26.27
N LEU A 471 27.91 -52.60 26.69
CA LEU A 471 29.23 -53.01 27.20
C LEU A 471 29.11 -53.85 28.49
N GLY A 472 28.18 -53.50 29.38
CA GLY A 472 27.86 -54.28 30.57
C GLY A 472 27.37 -55.70 30.23
N LEU A 473 26.46 -55.82 29.26
CA LEU A 473 25.95 -57.12 28.78
C LEU A 473 27.03 -57.97 28.10
N LEU A 474 27.94 -57.35 27.33
CA LEU A 474 29.10 -58.05 26.75
C LEU A 474 30.07 -58.54 27.84
N GLY A 475 30.31 -57.75 28.87
CA GLY A 475 31.08 -58.14 30.06
C GLY A 475 30.46 -59.36 30.76
N LEU A 476 29.15 -59.32 31.01
CA LEU A 476 28.40 -60.43 31.61
C LEU A 476 28.43 -61.70 30.75
N ARG A 477 28.33 -61.58 29.42
CA ARG A 477 28.41 -62.71 28.48
C ARG A 477 29.81 -63.34 28.47
N ARG A 478 30.87 -62.54 28.56
CA ARG A 478 32.25 -63.02 28.65
C ARG A 478 32.53 -63.73 29.98
N LEU A 479 31.96 -63.25 31.08
CA LEU A 479 32.04 -63.92 32.38
C LEU A 479 31.31 -65.27 32.37
N ARG A 480 30.14 -65.36 31.71
CA ARG A 480 29.43 -66.64 31.53
C ARG A 480 30.21 -67.65 30.70
N ARG A 481 30.86 -67.22 29.61
CA ARG A 481 31.69 -68.10 28.76
C ARG A 481 33.01 -68.58 29.38
N ARG A 482 33.46 -67.98 30.48
CA ARG A 482 34.62 -68.47 31.24
C ARG A 482 34.25 -69.46 32.35
N ARG A 483 32.95 -69.64 32.61
CA ARG A 483 32.41 -70.54 33.62
C ARG A 483 31.78 -71.82 33.03
N SER A 484 31.78 -71.94 31.72
CA SER A 484 31.59 -73.18 30.95
C SER A 484 32.89 -73.52 30.27
#